data_AF-A0A7S1WUP2-F1
#
_entry.id   AF-A0A7S1WUP2-F1
#
_cell.length_a   1.000
_cell.length_b   1.000
_cell.length_c   1.000
_cell.angle_alpha   90.00
_cell.angle_beta   90.00
_cell.angle_gamma   90.00
#
_symmetry.space_group_name_H-M   'P 1'
#
loop_
_entity.id
_entity.type
_entity.pdbx_description
1 polymer ?
#
loop_
_entity_poly.entity_id
_entity_poly.type
_entity_poly.pdbx_seq_one_letter_code
_entity_poly.pdbx_strand_id
1 'polypeptide(L)'
;MADSASGIADEKLLSLVDRLTDDRFLKFLEGFIEENAQYFVTEGDEQRHYYQEIHTKYQRFFESRAEAWLREQGESPEGLLSAAVEGGLARDVAEELLAVSDYGAFVAMMQSRRAALASEAKGD
;
A
#
# COMPACT_ATOMS: atom_id res chain seq x y z
N MET A 1 31.57 -3.30 24.84
CA MET A 1 31.36 -1.89 24.44
C MET A 1 30.98 -1.96 22.97
N ALA A 2 29.71 -2.28 22.69
CA ALA A 2 28.63 -1.34 22.45
C ALA A 2 28.73 -0.75 21.04
N ASP A 3 28.18 -1.47 20.08
CA ASP A 3 27.77 -0.92 18.79
C ASP A 3 26.28 -1.27 18.62
N SER A 4 25.46 -0.61 19.46
CA SER A 4 24.00 -0.69 19.42
C SER A 4 23.50 0.39 18.49
N ALA A 5 23.71 0.19 17.19
CA ALA A 5 23.23 1.06 16.12
C ALA A 5 22.36 0.28 15.11
N SER A 6 21.52 -0.65 15.59
CA SER A 6 20.75 -1.58 14.74
C SER A 6 19.34 -1.08 14.39
N GLY A 7 19.18 0.22 14.14
CA GLY A 7 17.90 0.81 13.74
C GLY A 7 18.03 1.59 12.44
N ILE A 8 17.02 1.51 11.56
CA ILE A 8 16.91 2.42 10.42
C ILE A 8 16.63 3.82 10.97
N ALA A 9 17.46 4.79 10.62
CA ALA A 9 17.30 6.17 11.09
C ALA A 9 15.98 6.79 10.59
N ASP A 10 15.33 7.60 11.43
CA ASP A 10 14.06 8.25 11.11
C ASP A 10 14.14 9.10 9.83
N GLU A 11 15.25 9.79 9.57
CA GLU A 11 15.43 10.57 8.35
C GLU A 11 15.38 9.70 7.09
N LYS A 12 15.88 8.46 7.18
CA LYS A 12 15.74 7.48 6.08
C LYS A 12 14.27 7.09 5.94
N LEU A 13 13.59 6.76 7.03
CA LEU A 13 12.18 6.35 7.00
C LEU A 13 11.26 7.45 6.45
N LEU A 14 11.54 8.72 6.72
CA LEU A 14 10.84 9.84 6.07
C LEU A 14 10.95 9.79 4.54
N SER A 15 12.13 9.47 4.01
CA SER A 15 12.30 9.31 2.55
C SER A 15 11.55 8.10 1.98
N LEU A 16 11.29 7.06 2.79
CA LEU A 16 10.41 5.96 2.40
C LEU A 16 8.96 6.43 2.34
N VAL A 17 8.50 7.20 3.33
CA VAL A 17 7.16 7.82 3.33
C VAL A 17 6.99 8.71 2.10
N ASP A 18 7.96 9.58 1.80
CA ASP A 18 7.94 10.44 0.60
C ASP A 18 7.83 9.60 -0.68
N ARG A 19 8.53 8.46 -0.75
CA ARG A 19 8.46 7.58 -1.92
C ARG A 19 7.11 6.88 -2.06
N LEU A 20 6.48 6.49 -0.94
CA LEU A 20 5.17 5.85 -0.90
C LEU A 20 4.03 6.85 -1.12
N THR A 21 4.28 8.13 -0.88
CA THR A 21 3.31 9.23 -1.06
C THR A 21 3.62 10.12 -2.27
N ASP A 22 4.60 9.75 -3.09
CA ASP A 22 4.95 10.43 -4.34
C ASP A 22 3.73 10.56 -5.27
N ASP A 23 3.40 11.79 -5.67
CA ASP A 23 2.23 12.13 -6.48
C ASP A 23 2.10 11.25 -7.74
N ARG A 24 3.22 10.91 -8.39
CA ARG A 24 3.19 10.08 -9.60
C ARG A 24 2.77 8.65 -9.30
N PHE A 25 3.20 8.12 -8.15
CA PHE A 25 2.80 6.80 -7.69
C PHE A 25 1.35 6.78 -7.24
N LEU A 26 0.91 7.78 -6.48
CA LEU A 26 -0.49 7.90 -6.07
C LEU A 26 -1.41 8.02 -7.28
N LYS A 27 -1.06 8.83 -8.27
CA LYS A 27 -1.81 8.94 -9.52
C LYS A 27 -1.84 7.63 -10.32
N PHE A 28 -0.75 6.86 -10.30
CA PHE A 28 -0.72 5.53 -10.91
C PHE A 28 -1.69 4.58 -10.18
N LEU A 29 -1.71 4.61 -8.85
CA LEU A 29 -2.64 3.80 -8.06
C LEU A 29 -4.09 4.21 -8.29
N GLU A 30 -4.37 5.52 -8.40
CA GLU A 30 -5.70 6.02 -8.75
C GLU A 30 -6.17 5.47 -10.09
N GLY A 31 -5.33 5.53 -11.13
CA GLY A 31 -5.64 4.94 -12.43
C GLY A 31 -5.90 3.44 -12.36
N PHE A 32 -5.05 2.70 -11.62
CA PHE A 32 -5.27 1.27 -11.37
C PHE A 32 -6.61 1.01 -10.67
N ILE A 33 -6.96 1.79 -9.64
CA ILE A 33 -8.23 1.67 -8.92
C ILE A 33 -9.39 1.96 -9.87
N GLU A 34 -9.34 3.03 -10.67
CA GLU A 34 -10.38 3.40 -11.62
C GLU A 34 -10.65 2.30 -12.66
N GLU A 35 -9.59 1.76 -13.26
CA GLU A 35 -9.67 0.69 -14.25
C GLU A 35 -10.31 -0.58 -13.69
N ASN A 36 -10.09 -0.87 -12.40
CA ASN A 36 -10.49 -2.12 -11.77
C ASN A 36 -11.76 -2.00 -10.91
N ALA A 37 -12.16 -0.81 -10.46
CA ALA A 37 -13.30 -0.60 -9.57
C ALA A 37 -14.62 -1.08 -10.16
N GLN A 38 -14.78 -1.00 -11.49
CA GLN A 38 -15.99 -1.45 -12.21
C GLN A 38 -16.36 -2.91 -11.91
N TYR A 39 -15.38 -3.75 -11.58
CA TYR A 39 -15.59 -5.17 -11.28
C TYR A 39 -16.06 -5.41 -9.83
N PHE A 40 -15.94 -4.43 -8.92
CA PHE A 40 -16.28 -4.63 -7.51
C PHE A 40 -17.79 -4.45 -7.24
N VAL A 41 -18.56 -5.49 -7.57
CA VAL A 41 -20.00 -5.59 -7.29
C VAL A 41 -20.30 -5.99 -5.85
N THR A 42 -21.46 -5.55 -5.35
CA THR A 42 -21.98 -5.88 -4.01
C THR A 42 -22.78 -7.18 -3.97
N GLU A 43 -23.16 -7.72 -5.14
CA GLU A 43 -23.99 -8.91 -5.28
C GLU A 43 -23.29 -9.93 -6.21
N GLY A 44 -23.13 -11.18 -5.73
CA GLY A 44 -22.56 -12.30 -6.49
C GLY A 44 -21.21 -12.80 -5.96
N ASP A 45 -21.12 -14.11 -5.70
CA ASP A 45 -19.90 -14.76 -5.17
C ASP A 45 -18.84 -15.02 -6.24
N GLU A 46 -19.20 -15.09 -7.53
CA GLU A 46 -18.29 -15.48 -8.62
C GLU A 46 -17.13 -14.51 -8.85
N GLN A 47 -17.26 -13.22 -8.49
CA GLN A 47 -16.22 -12.23 -8.75
C GLN A 47 -15.10 -12.18 -7.69
N ARG A 48 -15.22 -12.96 -6.60
CA ARG A 48 -14.28 -12.93 -5.47
C ARG A 48 -12.86 -13.37 -5.85
N HIS A 49 -12.71 -14.29 -6.79
CA HIS A 49 -11.38 -14.70 -7.28
C HIS A 49 -10.64 -13.54 -7.96
N TYR A 50 -11.36 -12.76 -8.78
CA TYR A 50 -10.79 -11.61 -9.46
C TYR A 50 -10.41 -10.49 -8.48
N TYR A 51 -11.20 -10.29 -7.41
CA TYR A 51 -10.89 -9.29 -6.38
C TYR A 51 -9.56 -9.62 -5.69
N GLN A 52 -9.32 -10.89 -5.41
CA GLN A 52 -8.09 -11.34 -4.77
C GLN A 52 -6.88 -11.16 -5.69
N GLU A 53 -7.02 -11.42 -6.99
CA GLU A 53 -5.94 -11.16 -7.96
C GLU A 53 -5.60 -9.67 -8.03
N ILE A 54 -6.62 -8.80 -8.06
CA ILE A 54 -6.41 -7.34 -8.09
C ILE A 54 -5.78 -6.87 -6.78
N HIS A 55 -6.26 -7.35 -5.64
CA HIS A 55 -5.68 -7.00 -4.34
C HIS A 55 -4.22 -7.42 -4.24
N THR A 56 -3.87 -8.61 -4.72
CA THR A 56 -2.49 -9.09 -4.77
C THR A 56 -1.62 -8.15 -5.62
N LYS A 57 -2.11 -7.68 -6.78
CA LYS A 57 -1.38 -6.70 -7.60
C LYS A 57 -1.22 -5.36 -6.88
N TYR A 58 -2.28 -4.89 -6.22
CA TYR A 58 -2.27 -3.66 -5.43
C TYR A 58 -1.21 -3.71 -4.32
N GLN A 59 -1.18 -4.79 -3.52
CA GLN A 59 -0.15 -5.04 -2.51
C GLN A 59 1.26 -5.00 -3.11
N ARG A 60 1.45 -5.70 -4.24
CA ARG A 60 2.75 -5.77 -4.90
C ARG A 60 3.30 -4.42 -5.34
N PHE A 61 2.46 -3.42 -5.62
CA PHE A 61 2.93 -2.09 -5.94
C PHE A 61 3.62 -1.41 -4.76
N PHE A 62 3.04 -1.51 -3.57
CA PHE A 62 3.64 -0.98 -2.34
C PHE A 62 4.87 -1.77 -1.93
N GLU A 63 4.77 -3.10 -1.91
CA GLU A 63 5.88 -4.00 -1.58
C GLU A 63 7.09 -3.75 -2.49
N SER A 64 6.89 -3.72 -3.81
CA SER A 64 8.00 -3.51 -4.77
C SER A 64 8.68 -2.15 -4.56
N ARG A 65 7.93 -1.13 -4.15
CA ARG A 65 8.44 0.22 -3.96
C ARG A 65 9.20 0.36 -2.65
N ALA A 66 8.71 -0.28 -1.59
CA ALA A 66 9.42 -0.39 -0.30
C ALA A 66 10.69 -1.25 -0.45
N GLU A 67 10.62 -2.39 -1.13
CA GLU A 67 11.78 -3.27 -1.40
C GLU A 67 12.86 -2.56 -2.23
N ALA A 68 12.46 -1.82 -3.27
CA ALA A 68 13.41 -1.04 -4.07
C ALA A 68 14.10 0.02 -3.21
N TRP A 69 13.35 0.71 -2.35
CA TRP A 69 13.92 1.69 -1.42
C TRP A 69 14.89 1.04 -0.42
N LEU A 70 14.50 -0.07 0.22
CA LEU A 70 15.36 -0.80 1.16
C LEU A 70 16.70 -1.16 0.50
N ARG A 71 16.64 -1.71 -0.73
CA ARG A 71 17.84 -2.07 -1.49
C ARG A 71 18.72 -0.85 -1.79
N GLU A 72 18.12 0.28 -2.16
CA GLU A 72 18.85 1.53 -2.44
C GLU A 72 19.52 2.11 -1.18
N GLN A 73 18.92 1.93 0.00
CA GLN A 73 19.47 2.39 1.27
C GLN A 73 20.46 1.41 1.92
N GLY A 74 20.65 0.23 1.33
CA GLY A 74 21.45 -0.84 1.91
C GLY A 74 20.80 -1.51 3.14
N GLU A 75 19.48 -1.38 3.27
CA GLU A 75 18.69 -1.95 4.36
C GLU A 75 18.03 -3.27 3.93
N SER A 76 17.60 -4.08 4.90
CA SER A 76 16.85 -5.31 4.65
C SER A 76 15.42 -5.24 5.21
N PRO A 77 14.48 -6.07 4.70
CA PRO A 77 13.14 -6.19 5.29
C PRO A 77 13.18 -6.57 6.78
N GLU A 78 14.11 -7.43 7.18
CA GLU A 78 14.32 -7.81 8.58
C GLU A 78 14.80 -6.62 9.42
N GLY A 79 15.64 -5.75 8.86
CA GLY A 79 16.07 -4.50 9.50
C GLY A 79 14.89 -3.56 9.75
N LEU A 80 14.00 -3.40 8.76
CA LEU A 80 12.78 -2.61 8.91
C LEU A 80 11.84 -3.20 9.97
N LEU A 81 11.66 -4.52 9.97
CA LEU A 81 10.86 -5.21 10.99
C LEU A 81 11.46 -5.05 12.40
N SER A 82 12.78 -5.17 12.53
CA SER A 82 13.46 -4.96 13.82
C SER A 82 13.22 -3.53 14.32
N ALA A 83 13.39 -2.53 13.44
CA ALA A 83 13.13 -1.13 13.79
C ALA A 83 11.64 -0.90 14.16
N ALA A 84 10.71 -1.55 13.47
CA ALA A 84 9.28 -1.44 13.77
C ALA A 84 8.90 -2.02 15.15
N VAL A 85 9.57 -3.08 15.59
CA VAL A 85 9.38 -3.65 16.95
C VAL A 85 9.87 -2.68 18.03
N GLU A 86 10.93 -1.92 17.75
CA GLU A 86 11.46 -0.89 18.64
C GLU A 86 10.53 0.34 18.75
N GLY A 87 9.64 0.54 17.77
CA GLY A 87 8.60 1.57 17.79
C GLY A 87 8.90 2.77 16.89
N GLY A 88 8.29 3.91 17.21
CA GLY A 88 8.50 5.17 16.48
C GLY A 88 8.02 5.11 15.02
N LEU A 89 8.67 5.90 14.16
CA LEU A 89 8.27 6.05 12.75
C LEU A 89 8.35 4.72 11.98
N ALA A 90 9.30 3.84 12.32
CA ALA A 90 9.42 2.53 11.69
C ALA A 90 8.17 1.67 11.90
N ARG A 91 7.57 1.76 13.09
CA ARG A 91 6.32 1.08 13.41
C ARG A 91 5.17 1.66 12.62
N ASP A 92 5.05 2.98 12.58
CA ASP A 92 3.97 3.65 11.83
C ASP A 92 4.05 3.27 10.33
N VAL A 93 5.25 3.32 9.73
CA VAL A 93 5.46 2.91 8.33
C VAL A 93 5.11 1.44 8.10
N ALA A 94 5.50 0.54 9.02
CA ALA A 94 5.16 -0.87 8.92
C ALA A 94 3.66 -1.13 9.06
N GLU A 95 2.98 -0.42 9.95
CA GLU A 95 1.53 -0.49 10.12
C GLU A 95 0.79 -0.01 8.85
N GLU A 96 1.24 1.08 8.21
CA GLU A 96 0.70 1.56 6.94
C GLU A 96 0.91 0.56 5.79
N LEU A 97 2.11 0.00 5.66
CA LEU A 97 2.39 -1.05 4.67
C LEU A 97 1.54 -2.31 4.91
N LEU A 98 1.30 -2.65 6.18
CA LEU A 98 0.42 -3.76 6.53
C LEU A 98 -1.05 -3.44 6.26
N ALA A 99 -1.49 -2.19 6.41
CA ALA A 99 -2.86 -1.78 6.13
C ALA A 99 -3.24 -2.01 4.65
N VAL A 100 -2.29 -1.90 3.72
CA VAL A 100 -2.46 -2.28 2.30
C VAL A 100 -2.89 -3.75 2.15
N SER A 101 -2.50 -4.60 3.10
CA SER A 101 -2.86 -6.02 3.11
C SER A 101 -4.25 -6.33 3.62
N ASP A 102 -4.98 -5.35 4.17
CA ASP A 102 -6.36 -5.54 4.60
C ASP A 102 -7.28 -5.67 3.38
N TYR A 103 -7.67 -6.90 3.09
CA TYR A 103 -8.57 -7.23 1.98
C TYR A 103 -9.96 -6.61 2.15
N GLY A 104 -10.49 -6.54 3.38
CA GLY A 104 -11.80 -5.97 3.65
C GLY A 104 -11.83 -4.47 3.37
N ALA A 105 -10.81 -3.76 3.86
CA ALA A 105 -10.63 -2.33 3.58
C ALA A 105 -10.44 -2.07 2.08
N PHE A 106 -9.63 -2.89 1.41
CA PHE A 106 -9.43 -2.81 -0.04
C PHE A 106 -10.73 -3.00 -0.83
N VAL A 107 -11.52 -4.03 -0.53
CA VAL A 107 -12.81 -4.28 -1.20
C VAL A 107 -13.77 -3.11 -0.97
N ALA A 108 -13.85 -2.58 0.25
CA ALA A 108 -14.70 -1.44 0.57
C ALA A 108 -14.28 -0.18 -0.21
N MET A 109 -12.97 0.08 -0.34
CA MET A 109 -12.43 1.17 -1.15
C MET A 109 -12.83 1.04 -2.62
N MET A 110 -12.66 -0.14 -3.22
CA MET A 110 -12.99 -0.38 -4.62
C MET A 110 -14.51 -0.25 -4.89
N GLN A 111 -15.34 -0.76 -3.99
CA GLN A 111 -16.80 -0.61 -4.06
C GLN A 111 -17.24 0.85 -3.94
N SER A 112 -16.62 1.61 -3.05
CA SER A 112 -16.86 3.05 -2.90
C SER A 112 -16.51 3.81 -4.17
N ARG A 113 -15.33 3.54 -4.76
CA ARG A 113 -14.93 4.18 -6.03
C ARG A 113 -15.89 3.84 -7.16
N ARG A 114 -16.33 2.59 -7.27
CA ARG A 114 -17.35 2.18 -8.25
C ARG A 114 -18.64 2.98 -8.10
N ALA A 115 -19.12 3.17 -6.87
CA ALA A 115 -20.35 3.93 -6.60
C ALA A 115 -20.20 5.41 -7.00
N ALA A 116 -19.02 5.99 -6.79
CA ALA A 116 -18.70 7.35 -7.24
C ALA A 116 -18.74 7.45 -8.78
N LEU A 117 -18.03 6.57 -9.49
CA LEU A 117 -18.01 6.54 -10.96
C LEU A 117 -19.42 6.36 -11.56
N ALA A 118 -20.25 5.50 -10.96
CA ALA A 118 -21.63 5.30 -11.39
C ALA A 118 -22.53 6.52 -11.14
N SER A 119 -22.18 7.37 -10.17
CA SER A 119 -22.91 8.62 -9.88
C SER A 119 -22.48 9.73 -10.84
N GLU A 120 -21.19 9.84 -11.14
CA GLU A 120 -20.62 10.76 -12.14
C GLU A 120 -21.26 10.51 -13.52
N ALA A 121 -21.35 9.25 -13.95
CA ALA A 121 -21.95 8.88 -15.24
C ALA A 121 -23.46 9.17 -15.38
N LYS A 122 -24.17 9.49 -14.28
CA LYS A 122 -25.60 9.85 -14.29
C LYS A 122 -25.83 11.36 -14.18
N GLY A 123 -24.78 12.13 -13.87
CA GLY A 123 -24.83 13.58 -13.72
C GLY A 123 -24.57 14.36 -15.00
N ASP A 124 -24.10 13.68 -16.05
CA ASP A 124 -23.99 14.16 -17.44
C ASP A 124 -25.25 13.81 -18.26
#